data_AF-A0AAV5F1D1-F1
#
_entry.id   AF-A0AAV5F1D1-F1
#
_cell.length_a   1.000
_cell.length_b   1.000
_cell.length_c   1.000
_cell.angle_alpha   90.00
_cell.angle_beta   90.00
_cell.angle_gamma   90.00
#
_symmetry.space_group_name_H-M   'P 1'
#
loop_
_entity.id
_entity.type
_entity.pdbx_description
1 polymer ?
#
loop_
_entity_poly.entity_id
_entity_poly.type
_entity_poly.pdbx_seq_one_letter_code
_entity_poly.pdbx_strand_id
1 'polypeptide(L)'
;MAAAPEWATKEPCLMGIDEAGRGPVLGPMVYGCMYCARSYRDILATLEFADTVGDPEKYRIKLTEKFPGIKFVVAKKADSLYPVVSGASIVAKVTRDRALRNWVFDETALNMHMNTGSGYPGDPGTKQWLEDHKHPVFGFPTLVRFSWGTCTPFFKDAVEVTWESDELDEDATGNGSAKRQVKLSSLGFTGFKRSLRR
;
A
#
# COMPACT_ATOMS: atom_id res chain seq x y z
N MET A 1 -9.25 5.55 -22.32
CA MET A 1 -7.82 5.88 -22.15
C MET A 1 -7.43 6.83 -23.27
N ALA A 2 -6.64 7.88 -22.98
CA ALA A 2 -6.10 8.74 -24.03
C ALA A 2 -5.10 7.93 -24.89
N ALA A 3 -5.07 8.19 -26.20
CA ALA A 3 -4.08 7.59 -27.08
C ALA A 3 -2.68 8.07 -26.68
N ALA A 4 -1.68 7.19 -26.83
CA ALA A 4 -0.29 7.58 -26.62
C ALA A 4 0.07 8.70 -27.61
N PRO A 5 0.71 9.78 -27.16
CA PRO A 5 1.11 10.87 -28.04
C PRO A 5 2.16 10.38 -29.04
N GLU A 6 2.17 10.97 -30.23
CA GLU A 6 2.99 10.50 -31.36
C GLU A 6 4.51 10.47 -31.07
N TRP A 7 4.99 11.34 -30.18
CA TRP A 7 6.39 11.35 -29.74
C TRP A 7 6.77 10.10 -28.94
N ALA A 8 5.82 9.45 -28.26
CA ALA A 8 6.11 8.34 -27.34
C ALA A 8 6.71 7.12 -28.05
N THR A 9 6.52 6.98 -29.36
CA THR A 9 7.08 5.88 -30.16
C THR A 9 8.29 6.28 -31.00
N LYS A 10 8.60 7.57 -31.09
CA LYS A 10 9.62 8.11 -32.02
C LYS A 10 10.93 8.49 -31.32
N GLU A 11 10.89 8.77 -30.02
CA GLU A 11 12.07 9.19 -29.28
C GLU A 11 12.17 8.49 -27.90
N PRO A 12 13.38 8.37 -27.35
CA PRO A 12 13.54 7.81 -26.02
C PRO A 12 12.82 8.66 -24.96
N CYS A 13 12.09 8.00 -24.07
CA CYS A 13 11.29 8.64 -23.04
C CYS A 13 11.94 8.53 -21.65
N LEU A 14 11.59 9.47 -20.78
CA LEU A 14 11.81 9.40 -19.33
C LEU A 14 10.49 9.02 -18.68
N MET A 15 10.54 8.19 -17.64
CA MET A 15 9.37 7.80 -16.86
C MET A 15 9.68 7.97 -15.38
N GLY A 16 8.76 8.60 -14.65
CA GLY A 16 8.72 8.62 -13.21
C GLY A 16 7.58 7.74 -12.69
N ILE A 17 7.83 7.08 -11.57
CA ILE A 17 6.86 6.24 -10.87
C ILE A 17 6.91 6.66 -9.41
N ASP A 18 5.74 6.81 -8.81
CA ASP A 18 5.61 7.11 -7.38
C ASP A 18 4.31 6.49 -6.84
N GLU A 19 4.16 6.47 -5.51
CA GLU A 19 2.97 5.97 -4.84
C GLU A 19 2.35 6.95 -3.83
N ALA A 20 1.07 6.76 -3.55
CA ALA A 20 0.37 7.45 -2.48
C ALA A 20 -0.39 6.45 -1.60
N GLY A 21 -0.41 6.74 -0.30
CA GLY A 21 -1.22 5.97 0.64
C GLY A 21 -0.58 4.71 1.18
N ARG A 22 0.75 4.62 1.22
CA ARG A 22 1.43 3.46 1.83
C ARG A 22 1.18 3.33 3.34
N GLY A 23 1.15 4.45 4.08
CA GLY A 23 1.11 4.47 5.55
C GLY A 23 -0.27 4.41 6.24
N PRO A 24 -1.38 4.79 5.59
CA PRO A 24 -2.71 4.67 6.20
C PRO A 24 -3.17 3.21 6.38
N VAL A 25 -3.88 2.95 7.47
CA VAL A 25 -4.61 1.68 7.69
C VAL A 25 -5.92 1.66 6.91
N LEU A 26 -6.41 2.82 6.48
CA LEU A 26 -7.62 2.97 5.69
C LEU A 26 -7.33 3.34 4.23
N GLY A 27 -8.16 2.81 3.33
CA GLY A 27 -8.23 3.21 1.93
C GLY A 27 -7.23 2.55 1.00
N PRO A 28 -7.26 2.90 -0.29
CA PRO A 28 -6.40 2.29 -1.30
C PRO A 28 -4.96 2.81 -1.23
N MET A 29 -4.03 2.00 -1.74
CA MET A 29 -2.69 2.43 -2.11
C MET A 29 -2.68 2.61 -3.63
N VAL A 30 -2.23 3.75 -4.11
CA VAL A 30 -2.27 4.12 -5.53
C VAL A 30 -0.85 4.30 -6.04
N TYR A 31 -0.53 3.65 -7.15
CA TYR A 31 0.69 3.93 -7.92
C TYR A 31 0.36 4.87 -9.08
N GLY A 32 1.16 5.90 -9.23
CA GLY A 32 1.12 6.83 -10.36
C GLY A 32 2.35 6.65 -11.25
N CYS A 33 2.18 6.87 -12.55
CA CYS A 33 3.29 7.00 -13.46
C CYS A 33 3.10 8.23 -14.35
N MET A 34 4.20 8.85 -14.72
CA MET A 34 4.25 9.92 -15.70
C MET A 34 5.43 9.67 -16.62
N TYR A 35 5.26 9.90 -17.92
CA TYR A 35 6.34 9.79 -18.88
C TYR A 35 6.34 10.96 -19.86
N CYS A 36 7.51 11.29 -20.36
CA CYS A 36 7.72 12.32 -21.37
C CYS A 36 8.87 11.96 -22.30
N ALA A 37 8.88 12.55 -23.49
CA ALA A 37 10.05 12.59 -24.35
C ALA A 37 11.29 13.13 -23.61
N ARG A 38 12.48 12.60 -23.87
CA ARG A 38 13.73 13.12 -23.30
C ARG A 38 14.00 14.58 -23.68
N SER A 39 13.53 15.01 -24.85
CA SER A 39 13.64 16.38 -25.32
C SER A 39 12.89 17.40 -24.44
N TYR A 40 11.85 16.97 -23.71
CA TYR A 40 11.07 17.84 -22.82
C TYR A 40 11.59 17.93 -21.39
N ARG A 41 12.76 17.33 -21.10
CA ARG A 41 13.31 17.30 -19.75
C ARG A 41 13.47 18.70 -19.14
N ASP A 42 14.00 19.65 -19.91
CA ASP A 42 14.30 21.00 -19.39
C ASP A 42 13.02 21.82 -19.18
N ILE A 43 11.98 21.57 -19.98
CA ILE A 43 10.65 22.18 -19.80
C ILE A 43 9.98 21.64 -18.53
N LEU A 44 10.18 20.37 -18.19
CA LEU A 44 9.64 19.84 -16.93
C LEU A 44 10.44 20.30 -15.71
N ALA A 45 11.74 20.59 -15.86
CA ALA A 45 12.59 21.05 -14.77
C ALA A 45 12.23 22.46 -14.27
N THR A 46 11.55 23.27 -15.08
CA THR A 46 11.03 24.57 -14.63
C THR A 46 9.76 24.46 -13.78
N LEU A 47 9.15 23.27 -13.70
CA LEU A 47 8.00 22.99 -12.87
C LEU A 47 8.47 22.40 -11.54
N GLU A 48 8.52 23.22 -10.49
CA GLU A 48 8.94 22.79 -9.15
C GLU A 48 7.85 21.95 -8.46
N PHE A 49 8.14 20.69 -8.12
CA PHE A 49 7.23 19.84 -7.35
C PHE A 49 8.04 18.92 -6.40
N ALA A 50 7.61 18.84 -5.13
CA ALA A 50 8.18 18.16 -3.94
C ALA A 50 7.29 17.09 -3.25
N ASP A 51 7.63 15.79 -3.12
CA ASP A 51 7.22 14.92 -1.98
C ASP A 51 7.84 13.49 -1.91
N THR A 52 8.41 13.11 -0.76
CA THR A 52 9.46 12.08 -0.57
C THR A 52 9.03 10.60 -0.54
N VAL A 53 9.87 9.67 -1.05
CA VAL A 53 9.75 8.22 -0.72
C VAL A 53 11.01 7.31 -0.86
N GLY A 54 11.01 6.19 -0.11
CA GLY A 54 11.52 4.84 -0.49
C GLY A 54 12.94 4.36 -0.10
N ASP A 55 13.13 3.04 0.10
CA ASP A 55 14.45 2.38 0.15
C ASP A 55 14.90 1.93 -1.27
N PRO A 56 15.94 2.53 -1.88
CA PRO A 56 16.18 2.43 -3.33
C PRO A 56 16.75 1.10 -3.85
N GLU A 57 17.59 0.43 -3.05
CA GLU A 57 18.52 -0.56 -3.59
C GLU A 57 17.83 -1.87 -4.01
N LYS A 58 16.82 -2.30 -3.23
CA LYS A 58 16.07 -3.54 -3.50
C LYS A 58 15.22 -3.45 -4.78
N TYR A 59 14.65 -2.27 -5.06
CA TYR A 59 13.81 -2.07 -6.23
C TYR A 59 14.64 -2.02 -7.51
N ARG A 60 15.82 -1.40 -7.46
CA ARG A 60 16.71 -1.31 -8.63
C ARG A 60 17.08 -2.69 -9.16
N ILE A 61 17.48 -3.61 -8.27
CA ILE A 61 17.87 -4.98 -8.66
C ILE A 61 16.70 -5.70 -9.32
N LYS A 62 15.54 -5.77 -8.64
CA LYS A 62 14.34 -6.46 -9.17
C LYS A 62 13.84 -5.92 -10.51
N LEU A 63 13.91 -4.60 -10.71
CA LEU A 63 13.46 -3.97 -11.95
C LEU A 63 14.43 -4.22 -13.10
N THR A 64 15.73 -4.14 -12.83
CA THR A 64 16.77 -4.37 -13.84
C THR A 64 16.77 -5.82 -14.33
N GLU A 65 16.55 -6.79 -13.43
CA GLU A 65 16.39 -8.21 -13.78
C GLU A 65 15.19 -8.45 -14.71
N LYS A 66 14.06 -7.78 -14.46
CA LYS A 66 12.83 -7.94 -15.26
C LYS A 66 12.88 -7.23 -16.60
N PHE A 67 13.59 -6.10 -16.70
CA PHE A 67 13.63 -5.26 -17.91
C PHE A 67 15.07 -4.85 -18.26
N PRO A 68 15.90 -5.78 -18.78
CA PRO A 68 17.33 -5.53 -19.00
C PRO A 68 17.62 -4.43 -20.04
N GLY A 69 16.66 -4.14 -20.93
CA GLY A 69 16.78 -3.08 -21.94
C GLY A 69 16.45 -1.66 -21.44
N ILE A 70 16.02 -1.51 -20.17
CA ILE A 70 15.61 -0.24 -19.58
C ILE A 70 16.62 0.18 -18.52
N LYS A 71 17.08 1.44 -18.58
CA LYS A 71 17.95 2.01 -17.55
C LYS A 71 17.11 2.46 -16.35
N PHE A 72 17.27 1.78 -15.21
CA PHE A 72 16.62 2.18 -13.95
C PHE A 72 17.50 3.09 -13.11
N VAL A 73 16.90 4.16 -12.60
CA VAL A 73 17.45 5.00 -11.53
C VAL A 73 16.46 4.96 -10.38
N VAL A 74 16.91 4.51 -9.22
CA VAL A 74 16.10 4.53 -8.00
C VAL A 74 16.87 5.35 -6.98
N ALA A 75 16.22 6.38 -6.44
CA ALA A 75 16.81 7.31 -5.49
C ALA A 75 15.83 7.58 -4.35
N LYS A 76 16.36 7.91 -3.17
CA LYS A 76 15.52 8.47 -2.10
C LYS A 76 15.11 9.88 -2.50
N LYS A 77 13.88 10.27 -2.20
CA LYS A 77 13.35 11.59 -2.53
C LYS A 77 13.43 11.90 -4.05
N ALA A 78 13.15 10.89 -4.88
CA ALA A 78 13.27 11.01 -6.33
C ALA A 78 12.31 12.04 -6.95
N ASP A 79 11.15 12.23 -6.33
CA ASP A 79 10.20 13.32 -6.55
C ASP A 79 10.86 14.72 -6.51
N SER A 80 11.81 14.93 -5.60
CA SER A 80 12.50 16.20 -5.41
C SER A 80 13.65 16.38 -6.40
N LEU A 81 14.06 15.31 -7.06
CA LEU A 81 15.23 15.26 -7.95
C LEU A 81 14.82 15.18 -9.43
N TYR A 82 13.66 14.60 -9.71
CA TYR A 82 13.21 14.27 -11.05
C TYR A 82 11.76 14.74 -11.25
N PRO A 83 11.53 15.75 -12.10
CA PRO A 83 10.19 16.29 -12.36
C PRO A 83 9.16 15.23 -12.79
N VAL A 84 9.59 14.23 -13.56
CA VAL A 84 8.71 13.11 -13.97
C VAL A 84 8.23 12.26 -12.79
N VAL A 85 9.04 12.09 -11.75
CA VAL A 85 8.64 11.38 -10.53
C VAL A 85 7.70 12.26 -9.72
N SER A 86 7.98 13.57 -9.69
CA SER A 86 7.12 14.51 -8.99
C SER A 86 5.71 14.62 -9.60
N GLY A 87 5.62 14.65 -10.93
CA GLY A 87 4.34 14.57 -11.61
C GLY A 87 3.62 13.25 -11.37
N ALA A 88 4.34 12.12 -11.34
CA ALA A 88 3.77 10.83 -10.94
C ALA A 88 3.22 10.85 -9.51
N SER A 89 3.89 11.55 -8.59
CA SER A 89 3.45 11.77 -7.21
C SER A 89 2.13 12.50 -7.12
N ILE A 90 1.98 13.59 -7.88
CA ILE A 90 0.73 14.36 -7.97
C ILE A 90 -0.40 13.47 -8.48
N VAL A 91 -0.14 12.73 -9.58
CA VAL A 91 -1.11 11.78 -10.14
C VAL A 91 -1.54 10.76 -9.10
N ALA A 92 -0.61 10.17 -8.35
CA ALA A 92 -0.92 9.19 -7.32
C ALA A 92 -1.77 9.78 -6.19
N LYS A 93 -1.39 10.94 -5.64
CA LYS A 93 -2.11 11.62 -4.55
C LYS A 93 -3.51 12.06 -4.95
N VAL A 94 -3.63 12.78 -6.05
CA VAL A 94 -4.93 13.30 -6.52
C VAL A 94 -5.88 12.15 -6.84
N THR A 95 -5.37 11.07 -7.44
CA THR A 95 -6.17 9.87 -7.72
C THR A 95 -6.62 9.18 -6.44
N ARG A 96 -5.72 9.03 -5.46
CA ARG A 96 -6.06 8.46 -4.15
C ARG A 96 -7.12 9.29 -3.43
N ASP A 97 -6.95 10.61 -3.37
CA ASP A 97 -7.90 11.50 -2.70
C ASP A 97 -9.27 11.50 -3.39
N ARG A 98 -9.30 11.36 -4.73
CA ARG A 98 -10.54 11.16 -5.48
C ARG A 98 -11.18 9.81 -5.18
N ALA A 99 -10.40 8.73 -5.09
CA ALA A 99 -10.88 7.40 -4.77
C ALA A 99 -11.48 7.34 -3.35
N LEU A 100 -10.84 8.00 -2.39
CA LEU A 100 -11.35 8.12 -1.01
C LEU A 100 -12.61 8.96 -0.93
N ARG A 101 -12.66 10.13 -1.59
CA ARG A 101 -13.86 10.99 -1.58
C ARG A 101 -15.09 10.33 -2.20
N ASN A 102 -14.87 9.51 -3.24
CA ASN A 102 -15.93 8.79 -3.94
C ASN A 102 -16.06 7.35 -3.44
N TRP A 103 -15.48 7.01 -2.28
CA TRP A 103 -15.55 5.65 -1.77
C TRP A 103 -17.00 5.31 -1.43
N VAL A 104 -17.48 4.21 -1.98
CA VAL A 104 -18.80 3.65 -1.68
C VAL A 104 -18.55 2.37 -0.89
N PHE A 105 -19.12 2.30 0.31
CA PHE A 105 -19.10 1.07 1.10
C PHE A 105 -20.07 0.08 0.48
N ASP A 106 -19.62 -1.15 0.24
CA ASP A 106 -20.53 -2.24 -0.13
C ASP A 106 -21.42 -2.60 1.07
N GLU A 107 -20.92 -2.37 2.28
CA GLU A 107 -21.55 -2.66 3.58
C GLU A 107 -22.52 -1.55 4.04
N THR A 108 -23.15 -0.84 3.09
CA THR A 108 -24.04 0.32 3.32
C THR A 108 -25.17 0.09 4.33
N ALA A 109 -25.58 -1.14 4.57
CA ALA A 109 -26.61 -1.50 5.56
C ALA A 109 -26.24 -1.19 7.03
N LEU A 110 -24.98 -0.83 7.33
CA LEU A 110 -24.47 -0.66 8.69
C LEU A 110 -24.27 0.81 9.12
N ASN A 111 -24.93 1.80 8.49
CA ASN A 111 -24.73 3.23 8.76
C ASN A 111 -23.25 3.69 8.64
N MET A 112 -22.51 3.07 7.73
CA MET A 112 -21.09 3.40 7.51
C MET A 112 -20.94 4.80 6.95
N HIS A 113 -20.01 5.56 7.54
CA HIS A 113 -19.74 6.94 7.14
C HIS A 113 -18.23 7.20 7.05
N MET A 114 -17.84 8.07 6.11
CA MET A 114 -16.43 8.38 5.79
C MET A 114 -15.75 9.34 6.79
N ASN A 115 -16.29 9.54 8.00
CA ASN A 115 -15.64 10.38 9.02
C ASN A 115 -14.57 9.60 9.78
N THR A 116 -13.55 9.16 9.05
CA THR A 116 -12.56 8.20 9.53
C THR A 116 -11.34 8.84 10.18
N GLY A 117 -11.36 10.15 10.43
CA GLY A 117 -10.15 10.91 10.73
C GLY A 117 -9.14 10.90 9.57
N SER A 118 -7.85 10.87 9.88
CA SER A 118 -6.75 10.89 8.89
C SER A 118 -6.53 9.56 8.14
N GLY A 119 -7.07 8.45 8.67
CA GLY A 119 -6.80 7.10 8.20
C GLY A 119 -5.45 6.52 8.62
N TYR A 120 -4.63 7.25 9.38
CA TYR A 120 -3.35 6.76 9.90
C TYR A 120 -3.50 6.09 11.27
N PRO A 121 -2.74 5.02 11.57
CA PRO A 121 -2.77 4.35 12.87
C PRO A 121 -2.52 5.23 14.10
N GLY A 122 -1.81 6.35 13.93
CA GLY A 122 -1.47 7.26 15.03
C GLY A 122 -2.61 8.18 15.44
N ASP A 123 -3.62 8.35 14.58
CA ASP A 123 -4.70 9.31 14.78
C ASP A 123 -5.80 8.74 15.69
N PRO A 124 -6.13 9.40 16.82
CA PRO A 124 -7.22 8.98 17.70
C PRO A 124 -8.56 8.84 16.99
N GLY A 125 -8.89 9.73 16.03
CA GLY A 125 -10.15 9.66 15.29
C GLY A 125 -10.25 8.39 14.45
N THR A 126 -9.14 8.02 13.79
CA THR A 126 -9.04 6.77 13.02
C THR A 126 -9.23 5.54 13.90
N LYS A 127 -8.62 5.52 15.10
CA LYS A 127 -8.76 4.40 16.04
C LYS A 127 -10.19 4.24 16.55
N GLN A 128 -10.84 5.36 16.89
CA GLN A 128 -12.23 5.34 17.32
C GLN A 128 -13.14 4.81 16.21
N TRP A 129 -12.94 5.28 14.98
CA TRP A 129 -13.72 4.81 13.84
C TRP A 129 -13.58 3.30 13.61
N LEU A 130 -12.38 2.73 13.77
CA LEU A 130 -12.16 1.29 13.71
C LEU A 130 -12.94 0.55 14.80
N GLU A 131 -12.90 1.03 16.05
CA GLU A 131 -13.65 0.42 17.16
C GLU A 131 -15.16 0.43 16.90
N ASP A 132 -15.68 1.54 16.36
CA ASP A 132 -17.12 1.72 16.11
C ASP A 132 -17.63 0.87 14.93
N HIS A 133 -16.76 0.48 14.00
CA HIS A 133 -17.13 -0.22 12.76
C HIS A 133 -16.56 -1.64 12.67
N LYS A 134 -16.20 -2.25 13.81
CA LYS A 134 -15.82 -3.67 13.86
C LYS A 134 -17.05 -4.57 14.02
N HIS A 135 -17.03 -5.72 13.36
CA HIS A 135 -18.05 -6.76 13.43
C HIS A 135 -17.43 -8.05 13.97
N PRO A 136 -18.06 -8.74 14.94
CA PRO A 136 -17.49 -9.93 15.58
C PRO A 136 -17.22 -11.08 14.60
N VAL A 137 -18.01 -11.20 13.52
CA VAL A 137 -17.85 -12.28 12.52
C VAL A 137 -17.04 -11.82 11.30
N PHE A 138 -17.20 -10.57 10.85
CA PHE A 138 -16.67 -10.12 9.56
C PHE A 138 -15.43 -9.24 9.71
N GLY A 139 -15.06 -8.86 10.94
CA GLY A 139 -13.94 -7.97 11.20
C GLY A 139 -14.27 -6.53 10.85
N PHE A 140 -13.83 -6.05 9.71
CA PHE A 140 -13.94 -4.64 9.32
C PHE A 140 -14.50 -4.47 7.91
N PRO A 141 -15.02 -3.28 7.55
CA PRO A 141 -15.33 -2.99 6.16
C PRO A 141 -14.11 -3.07 5.25
N THR A 142 -14.36 -3.27 3.97
CA THR A 142 -13.37 -3.35 2.88
C THR A 142 -12.41 -2.16 2.80
N LEU A 143 -12.79 -1.00 3.33
CA LEU A 143 -11.91 0.17 3.44
C LEU A 143 -10.68 -0.10 4.34
N VAL A 144 -10.80 -0.99 5.32
CA VAL A 144 -9.74 -1.28 6.31
C VAL A 144 -8.75 -2.30 5.75
N ARG A 145 -7.46 -2.01 5.94
CA ARG A 145 -6.38 -2.92 5.56
C ARG A 145 -6.07 -3.89 6.70
N PHE A 146 -6.68 -5.07 6.66
CA PHE A 146 -6.53 -6.14 7.67
C PHE A 146 -5.08 -6.53 7.99
N SER A 147 -4.15 -6.34 7.04
CA SER A 147 -2.72 -6.66 7.22
C SER A 147 -1.97 -5.69 8.13
N TRP A 148 -2.57 -4.57 8.53
CA TRP A 148 -1.96 -3.64 9.47
C TRP A 148 -2.01 -4.17 10.89
N GLY A 149 -0.86 -4.16 11.58
CA GLY A 149 -0.78 -4.57 12.99
C GLY A 149 -1.68 -3.78 13.94
N THR A 150 -2.15 -2.60 13.53
CA THR A 150 -3.17 -1.81 14.24
C THR A 150 -4.50 -2.56 14.36
N CYS A 151 -4.85 -3.41 13.39
CA CYS A 151 -6.08 -4.20 13.42
C CYS A 151 -5.99 -5.40 14.37
N THR A 152 -4.77 -5.89 14.66
CA THR A 152 -4.57 -7.11 15.45
C THR A 152 -5.26 -7.14 16.82
N PRO A 153 -5.21 -6.08 17.64
CA PRO A 153 -5.84 -6.11 18.95
C PRO A 153 -7.37 -6.28 18.87
N PHE A 154 -8.01 -5.79 17.81
CA PHE A 154 -9.46 -5.80 17.64
C PHE A 154 -10.03 -7.19 17.34
N PHE A 155 -9.22 -8.11 16.82
CA PHE A 155 -9.64 -9.48 16.53
C PHE A 155 -9.70 -10.38 17.77
N LYS A 156 -9.20 -9.93 18.93
CA LYS A 156 -9.27 -10.73 20.18
C LYS A 156 -10.71 -10.97 20.64
N ASP A 157 -11.61 -10.04 20.31
CA ASP A 157 -13.03 -10.10 20.66
C ASP A 157 -13.89 -10.66 19.51
N ALA A 158 -13.26 -11.05 18.39
CA ALA A 158 -13.93 -11.59 17.22
C ALA A 158 -14.05 -13.12 17.29
N VAL A 159 -14.90 -13.67 16.44
CA VAL A 159 -15.05 -15.12 16.28
C VAL A 159 -13.76 -15.69 15.69
N GLU A 160 -13.27 -16.79 16.28
CA GLU A 160 -12.09 -17.50 15.81
C GLU A 160 -12.33 -18.10 14.42
N VAL A 161 -11.39 -17.88 13.51
CA VAL A 161 -11.41 -18.42 12.15
C VAL A 161 -10.11 -19.18 11.92
N THR A 162 -10.23 -20.45 11.51
CA THR A 162 -9.09 -21.32 11.20
C THR A 162 -9.01 -21.51 9.69
N TRP A 163 -7.83 -21.30 9.11
CA TRP A 163 -7.60 -21.53 7.68
C TRP A 163 -6.77 -22.80 7.46
N GLU A 164 -7.04 -23.54 6.38
CA GLU A 164 -6.28 -24.76 6.04
C GLU A 164 -4.77 -24.51 5.88
N SER A 165 -4.39 -23.30 5.46
CA SER A 165 -2.99 -22.89 5.36
C SER A 165 -2.25 -22.79 6.70
N ASP A 166 -2.99 -22.65 7.80
CA ASP A 166 -2.41 -22.53 9.14
C ASP A 166 -1.92 -23.91 9.64
N GLU A 167 -2.52 -25.00 9.17
CA GLU A 167 -2.14 -26.37 9.52
C GLU A 167 -0.86 -26.84 8.79
N LEU A 168 -0.64 -26.37 7.55
CA LEU A 168 0.51 -26.75 6.73
C LEU A 168 1.84 -26.10 7.16
N ASP A 169 1.79 -25.07 8.00
CA ASP A 169 2.95 -24.29 8.45
C ASP A 169 3.60 -24.85 9.74
N GLU A 170 2.94 -25.79 10.44
CA GLU A 170 3.48 -26.45 11.64
C GLU A 170 4.56 -27.51 11.29
N ASP A 171 4.53 -28.08 10.09
CA ASP A 171 5.47 -29.12 9.65
C ASP A 171 6.77 -28.59 9.02
N ALA A 172 6.90 -27.27 8.82
CA ALA A 172 7.98 -26.66 8.03
C ALA A 172 9.01 -25.83 8.83
N THR A 173 9.22 -26.11 10.12
CA THR A 173 10.28 -25.44 10.91
C THR A 173 11.65 -26.07 10.69
N GLY A 174 12.36 -25.62 9.65
CA GLY A 174 13.79 -25.91 9.42
C GLY A 174 14.54 -24.72 8.79
N ASN A 175 15.30 -23.99 9.62
CA ASN A 175 16.41 -23.06 9.35
C ASN A 175 16.44 -22.18 8.08
N GLY A 176 16.43 -20.86 8.29
CA GLY A 176 16.93 -19.89 7.29
C GLY A 176 16.68 -18.43 7.65
N SER A 177 17.76 -17.70 7.96
CA SER A 177 17.75 -16.27 8.30
C SER A 177 17.42 -15.42 7.07
N ALA A 178 16.19 -14.90 7.00
CA ALA A 178 15.81 -13.77 6.15
C ALA A 178 14.71 -13.01 6.88
N LYS A 179 14.82 -11.68 6.97
CA LYS A 179 13.85 -10.80 7.66
C LYS A 179 12.44 -11.07 7.10
N ARG A 180 11.67 -11.87 7.85
CA ARG A 180 10.33 -12.37 7.55
C ARG A 180 9.37 -11.20 7.41
N GLN A 181 8.69 -11.14 6.27
CA GLN A 181 7.43 -10.44 6.13
C GLN A 181 6.52 -10.90 7.28
N VAL A 182 5.96 -9.94 8.02
CA VAL A 182 5.11 -10.20 9.19
C VAL A 182 3.98 -11.13 8.74
N LYS A 183 4.05 -12.40 9.19
CA LYS A 183 3.08 -13.44 8.87
C LYS A 183 1.72 -13.07 9.47
N LEU A 184 0.63 -13.48 8.82
CA LEU A 184 -0.71 -13.41 9.42
C LEU A 184 -0.75 -14.15 10.77
N SER A 185 0.10 -15.15 10.97
CA SER A 185 0.30 -15.86 12.24
C SER A 185 0.85 -15.00 13.40
N SER A 186 1.34 -13.79 13.13
CA SER A 186 1.70 -12.84 14.19
C SER A 186 0.51 -12.00 14.68
N LEU A 187 -0.65 -12.11 14.02
CA LEU A 187 -1.93 -11.65 14.56
C LEU A 187 -2.42 -12.61 15.65
N GLY A 188 -1.72 -12.72 16.78
CA GLY A 188 -2.25 -13.36 17.99
C GLY A 188 -2.72 -14.82 17.86
N PHE A 189 -2.43 -15.52 16.76
CA PHE A 189 -2.68 -16.94 16.60
C PHE A 189 -1.55 -17.71 17.30
N THR A 190 -1.58 -17.73 18.63
CA THR A 190 -0.79 -18.67 19.42
C THR A 190 -1.74 -19.59 20.14
N GLY A 191 -1.75 -20.85 19.72
CA GLY A 191 -2.59 -21.91 20.25
C GLY A 191 -2.52 -22.01 21.77
N PHE A 192 -3.69 -22.07 22.39
CA PHE A 192 -3.81 -22.43 23.79
C PHE A 192 -3.49 -23.93 23.92
N LYS A 193 -2.37 -24.26 24.57
CA LYS A 193 -2.09 -25.64 25.00
C LYS A 193 -3.25 -26.12 25.88
N ARG A 194 -4.09 -27.00 25.36
CA ARG A 194 -5.13 -27.70 26.15
C ARG A 194 -4.45 -28.55 27.22
N SER A 195 -4.55 -28.15 28.48
CA SER A 195 -4.41 -29.07 29.61
C SER A 195 -5.70 -29.90 29.69
N LEU A 196 -5.62 -31.17 29.30
CA LEU A 196 -6.65 -32.15 29.64
C LEU A 196 -6.66 -32.32 31.16
N ARG A 197 -7.78 -31.98 31.80
CA ARG A 197 -8.15 -32.56 33.09
C ARG A 197 -9.17 -33.66 32.85
N ARG A 198 -8.83 -34.86 33.33
CA ARG A 198 -9.75 -35.98 33.53
C ARG A 198 -10.73 -35.64 34.64
#